data_AF-A0AAW9L560-F1
#
_entry.id   AF-A0AAW9L560-F1
#
_cell.length_a   1.000
_cell.length_b   1.000
_cell.length_c   1.000
_cell.angle_alpha   90.00
_cell.angle_beta   90.00
_cell.angle_gamma   90.00
#
_symmetry.space_group_name_H-M   'P 1'
#
loop_
_entity.id
_entity.type
_entity.pdbx_description
1 polymer ?
#
loop_
_entity_poly.entity_id
_entity_poly.type
_entity_poly.pdbx_seq_one_letter_code
_entity_poly.pdbx_strand_id
1 'polypeptide(L)'
;MPDGLVWPSLPDWHLSTYAMPEPEHVPCLPYLLDSLSLVYLPKASKLEETELLDRTLDDAYRAPTDSVRSVNVLDPELQAGRVHAWLAPGTSLDTFKLTPNAYRNRNRYSRTEGDSLEVSVVLNDGEMSEERTKAAEIYRDRAADLPINLSVHESLTMNDLRSVFAEPNDFVHYIGHCEESGLCCADGNLSLETLEESKTRTFFLNACGSYHEGLTLVEKGSVAGAVTLTKVLDRHAAKVGTAFARLLMHGFEIERAMQLARRRILMGKDYAVVGDGTYSLLPVGDPGVIWLDREDDTFELAYEVLAASTYGESYSTPFDDTTRLHGKSSQGVLDGDELVELLEATSLPVIYENEFHWSDELAAKL
;
A
#
# COMPACT_ATOMS: atom_id res chain seq x y z
N MET A 1 -39.02 14.64 9.05
CA MET A 1 -38.13 13.93 8.10
C MET A 1 -37.16 13.14 8.96
N PRO A 2 -37.07 11.81 8.82
CA PRO A 2 -36.17 10.95 9.62
C PRO A 2 -34.69 11.23 9.36
N ASP A 3 -34.39 12.04 8.35
CA ASP A 3 -33.04 12.32 7.87
C ASP A 3 -32.14 12.88 8.97
N GLY A 4 -32.64 13.78 9.83
CA GLY A 4 -31.83 14.49 10.83
C GLY A 4 -31.13 13.64 11.91
N LEU A 5 -31.52 12.38 12.08
CA LEU A 5 -30.87 11.44 13.00
C LEU A 5 -29.80 10.56 12.32
N VAL A 6 -29.87 10.39 11.00
CA VAL A 6 -29.01 9.44 10.26
C VAL A 6 -27.73 10.12 9.78
N TRP A 7 -27.80 11.37 9.33
CA TRP A 7 -26.65 12.09 8.74
C TRP A 7 -25.39 12.12 9.61
N PRO A 8 -25.44 12.41 10.93
CA PRO A 8 -24.22 12.43 11.76
C PRO A 8 -23.60 11.05 12.00
N SER A 9 -24.34 9.99 11.67
CA SER A 9 -23.92 8.60 11.90
C SER A 9 -23.43 7.90 10.63
N LEU A 10 -23.57 8.53 9.46
CA LEU A 10 -23.11 7.95 8.21
C LEU A 10 -21.59 8.13 8.05
N PRO A 11 -20.89 7.10 7.58
CA PRO A 11 -19.46 7.17 7.36
C PRO A 11 -19.13 8.07 6.17
N ASP A 12 -17.89 8.59 6.14
CA ASP A 12 -17.37 9.21 4.92
C ASP A 12 -17.35 8.20 3.77
N TRP A 13 -17.54 8.70 2.55
CA TRP A 13 -17.48 7.85 1.38
C TRP A 13 -16.08 7.24 1.20
N HIS A 14 -16.02 5.99 0.80
CA HIS A 14 -14.79 5.20 0.83
C HIS A 14 -13.79 5.59 -0.29
N LEU A 15 -14.26 5.81 -1.53
CA LEU A 15 -13.42 6.00 -2.71
C LEU A 15 -13.95 7.11 -3.62
N SER A 16 -13.01 7.92 -4.10
CA SER A 16 -13.24 8.92 -5.13
C SER A 16 -12.24 8.78 -6.26
N THR A 17 -12.73 8.80 -7.49
CA THR A 17 -11.93 8.68 -8.70
C THR A 17 -11.98 9.97 -9.51
N TYR A 18 -10.81 10.54 -9.78
CA TYR A 18 -10.62 11.72 -10.60
C TYR A 18 -10.32 11.27 -12.03
N ALA A 19 -11.35 11.26 -12.89
CA ALA A 19 -11.27 10.67 -14.22
C ALA A 19 -11.34 11.75 -15.30
N MET A 20 -10.30 11.83 -16.15
CA MET A 20 -10.34 12.68 -17.34
C MET A 20 -11.40 12.14 -18.31
N PRO A 21 -12.30 12.97 -18.86
CA PRO A 21 -13.41 12.50 -19.71
C PRO A 21 -12.92 12.17 -21.13
N GLU A 22 -12.13 11.10 -21.25
CA GLU A 22 -11.57 10.61 -22.51
C GLU A 22 -12.12 9.23 -22.86
N PRO A 23 -12.28 8.90 -24.17
CA PRO A 23 -12.81 7.61 -24.60
C PRO A 23 -12.05 6.40 -24.04
N GLU A 24 -10.74 6.53 -23.79
CA GLU A 24 -9.90 5.48 -23.23
C GLU A 24 -10.26 5.08 -21.79
N HIS A 25 -10.91 5.97 -21.04
CA HIS A 25 -11.36 5.73 -19.67
C HIS A 25 -12.78 5.16 -19.57
N VAL A 26 -13.56 5.19 -20.65
CA VAL A 26 -14.94 4.63 -20.68
C VAL A 26 -14.99 3.16 -20.24
N PRO A 27 -14.05 2.28 -20.63
CA PRO A 27 -14.02 0.90 -20.15
C PRO A 27 -13.82 0.75 -18.64
N CYS A 28 -13.38 1.79 -17.92
CA CYS A 28 -13.22 1.76 -16.47
C CYS A 28 -14.56 1.96 -15.72
N LEU A 29 -15.56 2.60 -16.35
CA LEU A 29 -16.81 2.97 -15.68
C LEU A 29 -17.54 1.79 -15.00
N PRO A 30 -17.62 0.59 -15.59
CA PRO A 30 -18.23 -0.55 -14.89
C PRO A 30 -17.54 -0.88 -13.57
N TYR A 31 -16.21 -0.82 -13.50
CA TYR A 31 -15.45 -1.09 -12.28
C TYR A 31 -15.62 0.01 -11.25
N LEU A 32 -15.68 1.28 -11.69
CA LEU A 32 -15.95 2.41 -10.81
C LEU A 32 -17.36 2.33 -10.20
N LEU A 33 -18.35 1.90 -11.00
CA LEU A 33 -19.72 1.69 -10.54
C LEU A 33 -19.84 0.49 -9.59
N ASP A 34 -19.16 -0.62 -9.90
CA ASP A 34 -19.10 -1.81 -9.05
C ASP A 34 -18.45 -1.48 -7.70
N SER A 35 -17.39 -0.66 -7.72
CA SER A 35 -16.74 -0.14 -6.53
C SER A 35 -17.50 1.01 -5.87
N LEU A 36 -18.66 1.44 -6.39
CA LEU A 36 -19.41 2.60 -5.89
C LEU A 36 -18.57 3.89 -5.75
N SER A 37 -17.54 4.07 -6.57
CA SER A 37 -16.67 5.25 -6.53
C SER A 37 -17.46 6.51 -6.88
N LEU A 38 -17.24 7.59 -6.12
CA LEU A 38 -17.61 8.92 -6.61
C LEU A 38 -16.69 9.29 -7.78
N VAL A 39 -17.22 9.92 -8.81
CA VAL A 39 -16.44 10.28 -10.02
C VAL A 39 -16.42 11.79 -10.17
N TYR A 40 -15.21 12.36 -10.18
CA TYR A 40 -14.96 13.78 -10.31
C TYR A 40 -14.08 14.06 -11.53
N LEU A 41 -14.15 15.30 -12.04
CA LEU A 41 -13.15 15.76 -13.01
C LEU A 41 -11.82 16.00 -12.30
N PRO A 42 -10.68 15.61 -12.91
CA PRO A 42 -9.37 15.83 -12.34
C PRO A 42 -9.06 17.33 -12.34
N LYS A 43 -8.77 17.86 -11.15
CA LYS A 43 -8.26 19.21 -10.95
C LYS A 43 -7.03 19.12 -10.08
N ALA A 44 -5.95 19.72 -10.54
CA ALA A 44 -4.70 19.77 -9.78
C ALA A 44 -3.90 21.02 -10.15
N SER A 45 -3.17 21.54 -9.18
CA SER A 45 -2.17 22.58 -9.34
C SER A 45 -0.78 21.97 -9.44
N LYS A 46 0.20 22.79 -9.85
CA LYS A 46 1.60 22.47 -9.59
C LYS A 46 1.82 22.59 -8.09
N LEU A 47 2.70 21.74 -7.54
CA LEU A 47 3.12 21.84 -6.15
C LEU A 47 3.63 23.25 -5.83
N GLU A 48 3.22 23.76 -4.67
CA GLU A 48 3.69 25.03 -4.13
C GLU A 48 5.20 24.98 -3.84
N GLU A 49 5.87 26.14 -3.92
CA GLU A 49 7.34 26.22 -3.73
C GLU A 49 7.78 25.64 -2.39
N THR A 50 6.98 25.76 -1.33
CA THR A 50 7.28 25.21 0.00
C THR A 50 7.24 23.68 0.04
N GLU A 51 6.27 23.03 -0.61
CA GLU A 51 6.24 21.56 -0.68
C GLU A 51 7.32 21.02 -1.61
N LEU A 52 7.62 21.76 -2.68
CA LEU A 52 8.80 21.48 -3.50
C LEU A 52 10.08 21.65 -2.69
N LEU A 53 10.18 22.65 -1.81
CA LEU A 53 11.32 22.86 -0.92
C LEU A 53 11.46 21.77 0.12
N ASP A 54 10.39 21.31 0.77
CA ASP A 54 10.45 20.17 1.70
C ASP A 54 10.96 18.93 0.97
N ARG A 55 10.43 18.63 -0.23
CA ARG A 55 10.94 17.53 -1.08
C ARG A 55 12.37 17.76 -1.57
N THR A 56 12.75 18.99 -1.90
CA THR A 56 14.09 19.34 -2.39
C THR A 56 15.12 19.32 -1.26
N LEU A 57 14.73 19.70 -0.04
CA LEU A 57 15.55 19.58 1.16
C LEU A 57 15.75 18.10 1.50
N ASP A 58 14.69 17.29 1.42
CA ASP A 58 14.77 15.83 1.53
C ASP A 58 15.71 15.22 0.47
N ASP A 59 15.68 15.74 -0.77
CA ASP A 59 16.61 15.37 -1.83
C ASP A 59 18.05 15.87 -1.59
N ALA A 60 18.22 17.05 -1.01
CA ALA A 60 19.53 17.68 -0.78
C ALA A 60 20.35 17.03 0.35
N TYR A 61 19.69 16.34 1.30
CA TYR A 61 20.36 15.47 2.26
C TYR A 61 20.95 14.20 1.60
N ARG A 62 20.70 13.96 0.31
CA ARG A 62 21.18 12.80 -0.45
C ARG A 62 22.44 13.21 -1.23
N ALA A 63 23.53 12.45 -1.06
CA ALA A 63 24.80 12.73 -1.75
C ALA A 63 24.63 12.76 -3.28
N PRO A 64 25.37 13.62 -4.01
CA PRO A 64 25.12 13.84 -5.42
C PRO A 64 25.91 12.85 -6.28
N THR A 65 25.34 11.69 -6.67
CA THR A 65 25.96 10.89 -7.76
C THR A 65 25.11 9.99 -8.64
N ASP A 66 23.81 9.75 -8.41
CA ASP A 66 23.04 8.81 -9.30
C ASP A 66 21.84 9.45 -10.00
N SER A 67 21.77 9.22 -11.32
CA SER A 67 20.74 9.67 -12.26
C SER A 67 19.46 8.85 -12.15
N VAL A 68 18.60 9.22 -11.19
CA VAL A 68 17.25 8.65 -11.05
C VAL A 68 16.24 9.56 -11.76
N ARG A 69 15.28 8.98 -12.47
CA ARG A 69 14.21 9.74 -13.15
C ARG A 69 13.26 10.36 -12.13
N SER A 70 13.27 11.69 -12.02
CA SER A 70 12.33 12.42 -11.16
C SER A 70 10.92 12.43 -11.77
N VAL A 71 9.90 12.07 -10.98
CA VAL A 71 8.50 12.18 -11.37
C VAL A 71 7.98 13.57 -11.00
N ASN A 72 7.38 14.28 -11.95
CA ASN A 72 6.68 15.53 -11.65
C ASN A 72 5.32 15.22 -11.03
N VAL A 73 5.11 15.67 -9.80
CA VAL A 73 3.93 15.35 -9.02
C VAL A 73 3.03 16.58 -8.94
N LEU A 74 1.72 16.35 -9.03
CA LEU A 74 0.66 17.34 -8.98
C LEU A 74 0.02 17.38 -7.59
N ASP A 75 -0.51 18.53 -7.22
CA ASP A 75 -1.30 18.71 -6.00
C ASP A 75 -2.80 18.69 -6.36
N PRO A 76 -3.54 17.61 -6.08
CA PRO A 76 -4.93 17.46 -6.50
C PRO A 76 -5.91 18.19 -5.57
N GLU A 77 -6.97 18.76 -6.14
CA GLU A 77 -8.11 19.26 -5.36
C GLU A 77 -9.00 18.09 -4.91
N LEU A 78 -8.62 17.46 -3.80
CA LEU A 78 -9.37 16.33 -3.25
C LEU A 78 -10.79 16.73 -2.79
N GLN A 79 -11.71 15.79 -2.93
CA GLN A 79 -13.14 15.91 -2.60
C GLN A 79 -13.45 14.90 -1.49
N ALA A 80 -14.73 14.72 -1.14
CA ALA A 80 -15.11 13.65 -0.22
C ALA A 80 -14.58 12.30 -0.70
N GLY A 81 -14.14 11.45 0.22
CA GLY A 81 -13.46 10.20 -0.09
C GLY A 81 -12.41 9.90 0.97
N ARG A 82 -12.24 8.64 1.32
CA ARG A 82 -11.15 8.20 2.21
C ARG A 82 -9.96 7.65 1.44
N VAL A 83 -10.20 7.20 0.22
CA VAL A 83 -9.22 6.74 -0.77
C VAL A 83 -9.46 7.51 -2.06
N HIS A 84 -8.38 7.84 -2.75
CA HIS A 84 -8.45 8.66 -3.97
C HIS A 84 -7.69 7.98 -5.11
N ALA A 85 -8.36 7.84 -6.26
CA ALA A 85 -7.80 7.27 -7.48
C ALA A 85 -7.60 8.38 -8.53
N TRP A 86 -6.43 8.42 -9.16
CA TRP A 86 -6.13 9.36 -10.24
C TRP A 86 -6.14 8.66 -11.61
N LEU A 87 -7.21 8.86 -12.37
CA LEU A 87 -7.40 8.35 -13.73
C LEU A 87 -7.29 9.52 -14.74
N ALA A 88 -6.12 10.16 -14.73
CA ALA A 88 -5.78 11.25 -15.63
C ALA A 88 -4.25 11.29 -15.86
N PRO A 89 -3.76 12.06 -16.86
CA PRO A 89 -2.33 12.24 -17.04
C PRO A 89 -1.61 12.80 -15.81
N GLY A 90 -0.31 12.52 -15.70
CA GLY A 90 0.50 12.90 -14.54
C GLY A 90 0.28 12.01 -13.32
N THR A 91 0.99 12.36 -12.25
CA THR A 91 0.95 11.69 -10.95
C THR A 91 0.54 12.71 -9.92
N SER A 92 -0.45 12.44 -9.08
CA SER A 92 -0.86 13.34 -8.00
C SER A 92 -0.49 12.78 -6.63
N LEU A 93 -0.22 13.67 -5.68
CA LEU A 93 -0.03 13.30 -4.27
C LEU A 93 -1.33 12.74 -3.68
N ASP A 94 -1.18 11.85 -2.70
CA ASP A 94 -2.28 11.28 -1.90
C ASP A 94 -3.39 10.59 -2.71
N THR A 95 -3.04 10.15 -3.92
CA THR A 95 -3.87 9.32 -4.78
C THR A 95 -3.05 8.16 -5.32
N PHE A 96 -3.68 7.02 -5.56
CA PHE A 96 -3.06 5.99 -6.38
C PHE A 96 -3.24 6.29 -7.87
N LYS A 97 -2.19 6.04 -8.66
CA LYS A 97 -2.21 6.22 -10.11
C LYS A 97 -2.92 5.04 -10.77
N LEU A 98 -4.15 5.26 -11.19
CA LEU A 98 -4.95 4.25 -11.87
C LEU A 98 -4.71 4.29 -13.40
N THR A 99 -4.71 3.11 -14.02
CA THR A 99 -4.74 2.96 -15.48
C THR A 99 -5.83 1.97 -15.89
N PRO A 100 -6.39 2.07 -17.12
CA PRO A 100 -7.41 1.12 -17.57
C PRO A 100 -6.97 -0.34 -17.57
N ASN A 101 -5.67 -0.59 -17.76
CA ASN A 101 -5.13 -1.95 -17.79
C ASN A 101 -5.17 -2.61 -16.41
N ALA A 102 -5.07 -1.85 -15.31
CA ALA A 102 -5.18 -2.39 -13.96
C ALA A 102 -6.47 -3.20 -13.74
N TYR A 103 -7.63 -2.65 -14.13
CA TYR A 103 -8.91 -3.35 -14.03
C TYR A 103 -9.03 -4.55 -14.98
N ARG A 104 -8.45 -4.45 -16.19
CA ARG A 104 -8.42 -5.60 -17.11
C ARG A 104 -7.57 -6.73 -16.56
N ASN A 105 -6.45 -6.39 -15.94
CA ASN A 105 -5.54 -7.35 -15.33
C ASN A 105 -6.18 -8.03 -14.13
N ARG A 106 -6.92 -7.28 -13.30
CA ARG A 106 -7.68 -7.83 -12.17
C ARG A 106 -8.56 -9.02 -12.58
N ASN A 107 -9.24 -8.94 -13.71
CA ASN A 107 -10.09 -10.04 -14.20
C ASN A 107 -9.32 -11.28 -14.69
N ARG A 108 -8.00 -11.18 -14.90
CA ARG A 108 -7.17 -12.33 -15.30
C ARG A 108 -6.85 -13.24 -14.12
N TYR A 109 -6.90 -12.70 -12.90
CA TYR A 109 -6.51 -13.41 -11.69
C TYR A 109 -7.74 -13.77 -10.86
N SER A 110 -8.24 -15.00 -11.04
CA SER A 110 -9.23 -15.61 -10.16
C SER A 110 -8.54 -16.58 -9.22
N ARG A 111 -8.81 -16.47 -7.92
CA ARG A 111 -8.35 -17.44 -6.92
C ARG A 111 -9.41 -18.51 -6.67
N THR A 112 -8.95 -19.74 -6.45
CA THR A 112 -9.80 -20.83 -5.93
C THR A 112 -9.61 -20.88 -4.41
N GLU A 113 -10.65 -21.27 -3.67
CA GLU A 113 -10.52 -21.54 -2.24
C GLU A 113 -9.43 -22.60 -1.99
N GLY A 114 -8.45 -22.28 -1.13
CA GLY A 114 -7.35 -23.17 -0.77
C GLY A 114 -6.04 -22.93 -1.52
N ASP A 115 -5.99 -22.01 -2.49
CA ASP A 115 -4.74 -21.67 -3.19
C ASP A 115 -3.75 -20.95 -2.25
N SER A 116 -2.53 -21.50 -2.14
CA SER A 116 -1.42 -20.84 -1.48
C SER A 116 -1.00 -19.59 -2.24
N LEU A 117 -0.59 -18.54 -1.54
CA LEU A 117 0.01 -17.34 -2.14
C LEU A 117 1.45 -17.63 -2.56
N GLU A 118 1.75 -17.39 -3.84
CA GLU A 118 3.14 -17.37 -4.31
C GLU A 118 3.75 -16.00 -4.03
N VAL A 119 4.69 -15.94 -3.10
CA VAL A 119 5.35 -14.71 -2.67
C VAL A 119 6.85 -14.82 -2.94
N SER A 120 7.38 -13.89 -3.74
CA SER A 120 8.81 -13.80 -4.05
C SER A 120 9.41 -12.53 -3.44
N VAL A 121 10.43 -12.70 -2.61
CA VAL A 121 11.23 -11.60 -2.06
C VAL A 121 12.58 -11.59 -2.77
N VAL A 122 12.88 -10.51 -3.48
CA VAL A 122 14.13 -10.34 -4.25
C VAL A 122 15.01 -9.31 -3.56
N LEU A 123 16.23 -9.73 -3.24
CA LEU A 123 17.25 -8.93 -2.56
C LEU A 123 18.42 -8.68 -3.53
N ASN A 124 18.38 -7.56 -4.23
CA ASN A 124 19.37 -7.22 -5.27
C ASN A 124 20.33 -6.09 -4.88
N ASP A 125 20.27 -5.62 -3.64
CA ASP A 125 21.25 -4.67 -3.09
C ASP A 125 22.27 -5.38 -2.18
N GLY A 126 23.55 -5.25 -2.54
CA GLY A 126 24.72 -5.81 -1.88
C GLY A 126 25.08 -5.17 -0.52
N GLU A 127 24.57 -3.98 -0.20
CA GLU A 127 24.88 -3.25 1.04
C GLU A 127 23.79 -3.35 2.11
N MET A 128 22.53 -3.65 1.74
CA MET A 128 21.37 -3.74 2.65
C MET A 128 21.29 -5.02 3.52
N SER A 129 22.39 -5.54 4.06
CA SER A 129 22.44 -6.86 4.71
C SER A 129 21.54 -7.04 5.96
N GLU A 130 21.33 -6.00 6.79
CA GLU A 130 20.48 -6.11 8.00
C GLU A 130 18.98 -6.14 7.68
N GLU A 131 18.57 -5.54 6.56
CA GLU A 131 17.19 -5.56 6.07
C GLU A 131 16.81 -6.93 5.51
N ARG A 132 17.76 -7.62 4.86
CA ARG A 132 17.60 -8.99 4.30
C ARG A 132 17.07 -9.97 5.32
N THR A 133 17.65 -9.96 6.52
CA THR A 133 17.33 -10.92 7.57
C THR A 133 15.93 -10.67 8.13
N LYS A 134 15.58 -9.41 8.44
CA LYS A 134 14.31 -9.07 9.10
C LYS A 134 13.09 -9.22 8.20
N ALA A 135 13.16 -8.75 6.95
CA ALA A 135 12.02 -8.87 6.03
C ALA A 135 11.72 -10.35 5.74
N ALA A 136 12.75 -11.13 5.40
CA ALA A 136 12.59 -12.56 5.13
C ALA A 136 12.17 -13.37 6.37
N GLU A 137 12.65 -13.01 7.57
CA GLU A 137 12.17 -13.61 8.84
C GLU A 137 10.68 -13.35 9.05
N ILE A 138 10.20 -12.14 8.82
CA ILE A 138 8.78 -11.81 9.01
C ILE A 138 7.88 -12.57 8.05
N TYR A 139 8.29 -12.72 6.78
CA TYR A 139 7.56 -13.60 5.86
C TYR A 139 7.61 -15.07 6.28
N ARG A 140 8.77 -15.57 6.77
CA ARG A 140 8.91 -16.96 7.21
C ARG A 140 8.10 -17.28 8.46
N ASP A 141 8.15 -16.41 9.47
CA ASP A 141 7.44 -16.59 10.74
C ASP A 141 5.92 -16.58 10.50
N ARG A 142 5.44 -15.78 9.54
CA ARG A 142 4.01 -15.67 9.23
C ARG A 142 3.53 -16.62 8.13
N ALA A 143 4.43 -17.17 7.31
CA ALA A 143 4.10 -18.29 6.42
C ALA A 143 3.68 -19.55 7.20
N ALA A 144 3.97 -19.63 8.50
CA ALA A 144 3.44 -20.69 9.36
C ALA A 144 1.93 -20.56 9.62
N ASP A 145 1.40 -19.32 9.65
CA ASP A 145 0.01 -19.02 10.02
C ASP A 145 -0.89 -18.79 8.80
N LEU A 146 -0.31 -18.62 7.61
CA LEU A 146 -1.00 -18.31 6.36
C LEU A 146 -0.57 -19.27 5.25
N PRO A 147 -1.44 -19.62 4.28
CA PRO A 147 -1.09 -20.50 3.18
C PRO A 147 -0.20 -19.75 2.17
N ILE A 148 1.09 -19.60 2.48
CA ILE A 148 2.06 -18.85 1.66
C ILE A 148 3.21 -19.77 1.27
N ASN A 149 3.54 -19.77 -0.03
CA ASN A 149 4.78 -20.29 -0.57
C ASN A 149 5.75 -19.12 -0.75
N LEU A 150 6.75 -19.04 0.14
CA LEU A 150 7.75 -17.98 0.12
C LEU A 150 9.01 -18.45 -0.62
N SER A 151 9.40 -17.70 -1.65
CA SER A 151 10.70 -17.82 -2.31
C SER A 151 11.53 -16.58 -2.02
N VAL A 152 12.76 -16.77 -1.53
CA VAL A 152 13.71 -15.67 -1.30
C VAL A 152 14.86 -15.81 -2.27
N HIS A 153 15.10 -14.75 -3.03
CA HIS A 153 16.12 -14.68 -4.07
C HIS A 153 17.12 -13.59 -3.74
N GLU A 154 18.39 -13.84 -4.01
CA GLU A 154 19.47 -12.88 -3.75
C GLU A 154 20.32 -12.70 -5.00
N SER A 155 20.73 -11.45 -5.25
CA SER A 155 21.68 -11.10 -6.32
C SER A 155 21.29 -11.67 -7.68
N LEU A 156 20.02 -11.52 -8.06
CA LEU A 156 19.51 -12.06 -9.32
C LEU A 156 20.15 -11.36 -10.53
N THR A 157 20.42 -12.14 -11.57
CA THR A 157 20.76 -11.61 -12.90
C THR A 157 19.53 -10.96 -13.54
N MET A 158 19.73 -10.17 -14.59
CA MET A 158 18.64 -9.61 -15.40
C MET A 158 17.71 -10.71 -15.94
N ASN A 159 18.26 -11.88 -16.29
CA ASN A 159 17.46 -12.99 -16.77
C ASN A 159 16.63 -13.63 -15.67
N ASP A 160 17.22 -13.85 -14.49
CA ASP A 160 16.51 -14.46 -13.37
C ASP A 160 15.44 -13.51 -12.83
N LEU A 161 15.75 -12.21 -12.69
CA LEU A 161 14.77 -11.21 -12.25
C LEU A 161 13.61 -11.10 -13.26
N ARG A 162 13.90 -11.16 -14.56
CA ARG A 162 12.85 -11.18 -15.59
C ARG A 162 11.96 -12.40 -15.44
N SER A 163 12.53 -13.57 -15.16
CA SER A 163 11.76 -14.80 -14.93
C SER A 163 10.83 -14.66 -13.74
N VAL A 164 11.27 -14.07 -12.62
CA VAL A 164 10.42 -13.81 -11.45
C VAL A 164 9.15 -13.04 -11.84
N PHE A 165 9.28 -11.96 -12.63
CA PHE A 165 8.11 -11.18 -13.07
C PHE A 165 7.26 -11.87 -14.16
N ALA A 166 7.88 -12.71 -14.99
CA ALA A 166 7.23 -13.43 -16.09
C ALA A 166 6.53 -14.72 -15.64
N GLU A 167 6.84 -15.22 -14.45
CA GLU A 167 6.23 -16.40 -13.83
C GLU A 167 5.08 -16.02 -12.89
N PRO A 168 4.09 -16.91 -12.70
CA PRO A 168 2.98 -16.65 -11.79
C PRO A 168 3.47 -16.36 -10.37
N ASN A 169 3.23 -15.14 -9.90
CA ASN A 169 3.48 -14.71 -8.52
C ASN A 169 2.30 -13.89 -8.04
N ASP A 170 1.81 -14.13 -6.84
CA ASP A 170 0.78 -13.28 -6.23
C ASP A 170 1.37 -11.95 -5.79
N PHE A 171 2.58 -11.99 -5.21
CA PHE A 171 3.28 -10.80 -4.73
C PHE A 171 4.80 -10.90 -4.95
N VAL A 172 5.39 -9.86 -5.54
CA VAL A 172 6.86 -9.71 -5.62
C VAL A 172 7.30 -8.50 -4.81
N HIS A 173 8.17 -8.69 -3.83
CA HIS A 173 8.84 -7.61 -3.10
C HIS A 173 10.28 -7.50 -3.58
N TYR A 174 10.57 -6.51 -4.42
CA TYR A 174 11.91 -6.19 -4.86
C TYR A 174 12.53 -5.15 -3.92
N ILE A 175 13.65 -5.50 -3.31
CA ILE A 175 14.47 -4.65 -2.45
C ILE A 175 15.80 -4.44 -3.17
N GLY A 176 16.02 -3.23 -3.63
CA GLY A 176 17.23 -2.91 -4.38
C GLY A 176 17.29 -1.48 -4.89
N HIS A 177 18.12 -1.25 -5.90
CA HIS A 177 18.19 0.03 -6.58
C HIS A 177 17.48 -0.01 -7.94
N CYS A 178 17.15 1.18 -8.43
CA CYS A 178 16.62 1.40 -9.77
C CYS A 178 17.38 2.59 -10.37
N GLU A 179 17.93 2.39 -11.56
CA GLU A 179 18.56 3.43 -12.36
C GLU A 179 17.61 3.85 -13.49
N GLU A 180 18.02 4.85 -14.28
CA GLU A 180 17.28 5.23 -15.49
C GLU A 180 17.11 4.08 -16.50
N SER A 181 18.04 3.13 -16.51
CA SER A 181 18.04 1.93 -17.36
C SER A 181 17.20 0.76 -16.80
N GLY A 182 16.67 0.87 -15.58
CA GLY A 182 15.80 -0.12 -14.95
C GLY A 182 16.29 -0.62 -13.59
N LEU A 183 15.70 -1.73 -13.12
CA LEU A 183 16.01 -2.35 -11.82
C LEU A 183 17.43 -2.94 -11.82
N CYS A 184 18.23 -2.65 -10.80
CA CYS A 184 19.61 -3.13 -10.71
C CYS A 184 19.67 -4.65 -10.47
N CYS A 185 20.55 -5.32 -11.21
CA CYS A 185 20.80 -6.76 -11.17
C CYS A 185 22.29 -7.02 -10.99
N ALA A 186 22.65 -8.28 -10.68
CA ALA A 186 24.05 -8.67 -10.52
C ALA A 186 24.90 -8.50 -11.79
N ASP A 187 24.29 -8.46 -12.97
CA ASP A 187 24.94 -8.40 -14.28
C ASP A 187 24.48 -7.21 -15.17
N GLY A 188 23.76 -6.23 -14.62
CA GLY A 188 23.28 -5.07 -15.35
C GLY A 188 21.98 -4.49 -14.78
N ASN A 189 21.15 -3.87 -15.62
CA ASN A 189 19.88 -3.29 -15.21
C ASN A 189 18.75 -3.87 -16.07
N LEU A 190 17.69 -4.36 -15.43
CA LEU A 190 16.50 -4.86 -16.11
C LEU A 190 15.48 -3.73 -16.30
N SER A 191 15.30 -3.28 -17.53
CA SER A 191 14.12 -2.51 -17.93
C SER A 191 12.92 -3.43 -18.12
N LEU A 192 11.81 -3.17 -17.42
CA LEU A 192 10.58 -3.95 -17.51
C LEU A 192 9.81 -3.67 -18.81
N GLU A 193 10.21 -2.68 -19.61
CA GLU A 193 9.72 -2.52 -20.98
C GLU A 193 10.05 -3.74 -21.85
N THR A 194 11.19 -4.39 -21.57
CA THR A 194 11.66 -5.60 -22.25
C THR A 194 10.86 -6.86 -21.90
N LEU A 195 10.02 -6.79 -20.87
CA LEU A 195 9.13 -7.88 -20.47
C LEU A 195 7.98 -8.00 -21.49
N GLU A 196 7.72 -9.20 -22.00
CA GLU A 196 6.58 -9.42 -22.91
C GLU A 196 5.25 -9.28 -22.16
N GLU A 197 5.14 -9.95 -21.01
CA GLU A 197 3.97 -9.96 -20.14
C GLU A 197 4.41 -10.15 -18.68
N SER A 198 3.77 -9.44 -17.76
CA SER A 198 3.90 -9.68 -16.32
C SER A 198 2.85 -10.68 -15.87
N LYS A 199 3.29 -11.75 -15.20
CA LYS A 199 2.41 -12.69 -14.48
C LYS A 199 2.50 -12.52 -12.97
N THR A 200 3.23 -11.50 -12.53
CA THR A 200 3.18 -11.01 -11.16
C THR A 200 1.91 -10.19 -10.96
N ARG A 201 1.04 -10.66 -10.07
CA ARG A 201 -0.27 -10.08 -9.81
C ARG A 201 -0.15 -8.75 -9.09
N THR A 202 0.65 -8.69 -8.03
CA THR A 202 0.94 -7.44 -7.31
C THR A 202 2.41 -7.36 -6.93
N PHE A 203 2.92 -6.16 -6.65
CA PHE A 203 4.34 -5.98 -6.36
C PHE A 203 4.63 -4.81 -5.42
N PHE A 204 5.82 -4.82 -4.84
CA PHE A 204 6.45 -3.66 -4.23
C PHE A 204 7.86 -3.51 -4.80
N LEU A 205 8.09 -2.47 -5.58
CA LEU A 205 9.43 -2.06 -6.00
C LEU A 205 9.99 -1.07 -4.98
N ASN A 206 10.54 -1.60 -3.89
CA ASN A 206 11.21 -0.83 -2.84
C ASN A 206 12.61 -0.42 -3.30
N ALA A 207 12.63 0.43 -4.33
CA ALA A 207 13.81 0.88 -5.04
C ALA A 207 13.61 2.31 -5.52
N CYS A 208 14.63 3.15 -5.35
CA CYS A 208 14.59 4.59 -5.63
C CYS A 208 14.12 4.92 -7.05
N GLY A 209 13.02 5.69 -7.20
CA GLY A 209 12.48 6.10 -8.50
C GLY A 209 11.87 4.98 -9.34
N SER A 210 11.41 3.90 -8.71
CA SER A 210 10.81 2.73 -9.38
C SER A 210 9.44 2.99 -10.04
N TYR A 211 8.90 4.20 -9.94
CA TYR A 211 7.57 4.56 -10.45
C TYR A 211 7.29 4.14 -11.89
N HIS A 212 8.20 4.43 -12.83
CA HIS A 212 7.99 4.13 -14.25
C HIS A 212 8.03 2.62 -14.54
N GLU A 213 8.92 1.90 -13.85
CA GLU A 213 9.01 0.44 -13.94
C GLU A 213 7.74 -0.21 -13.38
N GLY A 214 7.20 0.29 -12.26
CA GLY A 214 5.93 -0.19 -11.70
C GLY A 214 4.73 0.10 -12.60
N LEU A 215 4.64 1.29 -13.22
CA LEU A 215 3.60 1.55 -14.23
C LEU A 215 3.71 0.56 -15.38
N THR A 216 4.93 0.27 -15.84
CA THR A 216 5.17 -0.70 -16.91
C THR A 216 4.69 -2.08 -16.51
N LEU A 217 4.93 -2.53 -15.27
CA LEU A 217 4.40 -3.80 -14.77
C LEU A 217 2.88 -3.86 -14.81
N VAL A 218 2.18 -2.76 -14.46
CA VAL A 218 0.71 -2.69 -14.57
C VAL A 218 0.29 -2.74 -16.03
N GLU A 219 0.92 -1.97 -16.92
CA GLU A 219 0.60 -2.01 -18.35
C GLU A 219 0.83 -3.39 -18.98
N LYS A 220 1.79 -4.17 -18.45
CA LYS A 220 2.18 -5.49 -18.92
C LYS A 220 1.41 -6.67 -18.30
N GLY A 221 0.56 -6.46 -17.29
CA GLY A 221 -0.28 -7.55 -16.76
C GLY A 221 -0.46 -7.59 -15.25
N SER A 222 0.23 -6.74 -14.49
CA SER A 222 0.07 -6.65 -13.03
C SER A 222 -1.17 -5.84 -12.67
N VAL A 223 -1.81 -6.15 -11.54
CA VAL A 223 -3.03 -5.45 -11.10
C VAL A 223 -2.67 -4.12 -10.44
N ALA A 224 -1.72 -4.15 -9.52
CA ALA A 224 -1.34 -2.99 -8.74
C ALA A 224 0.00 -3.22 -8.04
N GLY A 225 0.66 -2.14 -7.64
CA GLY A 225 1.85 -2.24 -6.81
C GLY A 225 2.29 -0.93 -6.18
N ALA A 226 3.14 -1.08 -5.19
CA ALA A 226 3.81 0.00 -4.49
C ALA A 226 5.15 0.35 -5.17
N VAL A 227 5.44 1.64 -5.26
CA VAL A 227 6.64 2.18 -5.90
C VAL A 227 7.15 3.40 -5.14
N THR A 228 8.36 3.86 -5.49
CA THR A 228 8.90 5.12 -4.98
C THR A 228 9.00 6.15 -6.12
N LEU A 229 8.69 7.41 -5.80
CA LEU A 229 8.72 8.55 -6.71
C LEU A 229 10.10 9.18 -6.81
N THR A 230 10.85 9.17 -5.70
CA THR A 230 12.20 9.74 -5.58
C THR A 230 13.12 8.73 -4.90
N LYS A 231 14.33 9.15 -4.53
CA LYS A 231 15.22 8.30 -3.72
C LYS A 231 14.60 8.06 -2.33
N VAL A 232 14.96 6.96 -1.68
CA VAL A 232 14.53 6.68 -0.30
C VAL A 232 15.76 6.25 0.49
N LEU A 233 15.83 6.62 1.77
CA LEU A 233 16.89 6.15 2.66
C LEU A 233 16.68 4.68 3.00
N ASP A 234 17.72 3.87 2.86
CA ASP A 234 17.70 2.42 3.02
C ASP A 234 17.05 1.96 4.34
N ARG A 235 17.39 2.60 5.47
CA ARG A 235 16.85 2.23 6.79
C ARG A 235 15.34 2.48 6.95
N HIS A 236 14.79 3.41 6.17
CA HIS A 236 13.35 3.71 6.16
C HIS A 236 12.61 2.76 5.22
N ALA A 237 13.23 2.40 4.10
CA ALA A 237 12.71 1.44 3.14
C ALA A 237 12.40 0.08 3.77
N ALA A 238 13.28 -0.44 4.64
CA ALA A 238 13.05 -1.67 5.40
C ALA A 238 11.75 -1.68 6.22
N LYS A 239 11.52 -0.60 6.96
CA LYS A 239 10.39 -0.49 7.88
C LYS A 239 9.07 -0.41 7.12
N VAL A 240 9.04 0.35 6.03
CA VAL A 240 7.87 0.48 5.16
C VAL A 240 7.63 -0.84 4.43
N GLY A 241 8.66 -1.42 3.81
CA GLY A 241 8.70 -2.76 3.20
C GLY A 241 7.97 -3.81 4.02
N THR A 242 8.45 -3.97 5.25
CA THR A 242 7.96 -4.96 6.19
C THR A 242 6.53 -4.70 6.66
N ALA A 243 6.21 -3.44 6.99
CA ALA A 243 4.86 -3.09 7.44
C ALA A 243 3.84 -3.27 6.32
N PHE A 244 4.16 -2.80 5.11
CA PHE A 244 3.33 -2.93 3.92
C PHE A 244 3.04 -4.40 3.61
N ALA A 245 4.08 -5.23 3.58
CA ALA A 245 3.95 -6.66 3.41
C ALA A 245 2.98 -7.30 4.42
N ARG A 246 3.19 -7.06 5.72
CA ARG A 246 2.36 -7.65 6.77
C ARG A 246 0.92 -7.14 6.68
N LEU A 247 0.68 -5.88 6.32
CA LEU A 247 -0.68 -5.36 6.07
C LEU A 247 -1.37 -6.06 4.90
N LEU A 248 -0.70 -6.27 3.77
CA LEU A 248 -1.28 -7.02 2.64
C LEU A 248 -1.67 -8.44 3.01
N MET A 249 -0.85 -9.10 3.84
CA MET A 249 -1.12 -10.45 4.35
C MET A 249 -2.32 -10.50 5.30
N HIS A 250 -2.64 -9.39 5.97
CA HIS A 250 -3.86 -9.21 6.78
C HIS A 250 -5.06 -8.69 5.98
N GLY A 251 -4.97 -8.72 4.65
CA GLY A 251 -6.08 -8.42 3.75
C GLY A 251 -6.35 -6.95 3.48
N PHE A 252 -5.46 -6.06 3.92
CA PHE A 252 -5.52 -4.65 3.57
C PHE A 252 -5.35 -4.47 2.05
N GLU A 253 -6.12 -3.53 1.51
CA GLU A 253 -5.94 -3.06 0.14
C GLU A 253 -4.60 -2.34 -0.03
N ILE A 254 -4.02 -2.39 -1.22
CA ILE A 254 -2.68 -1.86 -1.49
C ILE A 254 -2.53 -0.39 -1.07
N GLU A 255 -3.48 0.47 -1.42
CA GLU A 255 -3.42 1.89 -1.07
C GLU A 255 -3.50 2.10 0.45
N ARG A 256 -4.37 1.36 1.14
CA ARG A 256 -4.49 1.43 2.61
C ARG A 256 -3.26 0.92 3.32
N ALA A 257 -2.74 -0.21 2.86
CA ALA A 257 -1.51 -0.78 3.38
C ALA A 257 -0.35 0.23 3.24
N MET A 258 -0.26 0.93 2.11
CA MET A 258 0.78 1.94 1.90
C MET A 258 0.58 3.18 2.78
N GLN A 259 -0.66 3.69 2.89
CA GLN A 259 -0.98 4.84 3.76
C GLN A 259 -0.62 4.60 5.23
N LEU A 260 -0.80 3.37 5.72
CA LEU A 260 -0.43 2.98 7.08
C LEU A 260 1.08 2.74 7.20
N ALA A 261 1.68 1.98 6.27
CA ALA A 261 3.09 1.62 6.32
C ALA A 261 4.00 2.87 6.28
N ARG A 262 3.65 3.87 5.48
CA ARG A 262 4.43 5.11 5.34
C ARG A 262 4.41 6.00 6.59
N ARG A 263 3.50 5.78 7.56
CA ARG A 263 3.49 6.51 8.85
C ARG A 263 4.66 6.15 9.76
N ARG A 264 5.38 5.06 9.47
CA ARG A 264 6.61 4.70 10.21
C ARG A 264 7.80 5.63 9.93
N ILE A 265 7.67 6.55 8.97
CA ILE A 265 8.78 7.36 8.47
C ILE A 265 8.34 8.82 8.26
N LEU A 266 9.25 9.75 8.47
CA LEU A 266 9.03 11.18 8.21
C LEU A 266 8.77 11.46 6.71
N MET A 267 9.37 10.66 5.81
CA MET A 267 9.37 10.84 4.36
C MET A 267 8.29 9.98 3.65
N GLY A 268 7.06 9.97 4.17
CA GLY A 268 6.00 9.11 3.63
C GLY A 268 5.52 9.48 2.21
N LYS A 269 5.72 10.73 1.76
CA LYS A 269 5.23 11.24 0.46
C LYS A 269 6.04 10.72 -0.75
N ASP A 270 7.15 10.04 -0.52
CA ASP A 270 7.96 9.45 -1.60
C ASP A 270 7.43 8.10 -2.09
N TYR A 271 6.47 7.50 -1.39
CA TYR A 271 5.80 6.27 -1.82
C TYR A 271 4.50 6.58 -2.56
N ALA A 272 4.28 5.84 -3.65
CA ALA A 272 3.06 5.91 -4.44
C ALA A 272 2.56 4.50 -4.77
N VAL A 273 1.28 4.42 -5.10
CA VAL A 273 0.66 3.21 -5.62
C VAL A 273 0.31 3.42 -7.09
N VAL A 274 0.58 2.41 -7.90
CA VAL A 274 0.21 2.34 -9.33
C VAL A 274 -0.71 1.16 -9.56
N GLY A 275 -1.70 1.31 -10.44
CA GLY A 275 -2.72 0.31 -10.73
C GLY A 275 -3.99 0.43 -9.88
N ASP A 276 -4.66 -0.68 -9.62
CA ASP A 276 -5.90 -0.74 -8.82
C ASP A 276 -5.57 -0.74 -7.32
N GLY A 277 -5.48 0.44 -6.70
CA GLY A 277 -5.08 0.60 -5.30
C GLY A 277 -6.05 -0.01 -4.28
N THR A 278 -7.31 -0.29 -4.68
CA THR A 278 -8.29 -0.96 -3.81
C THR A 278 -8.22 -2.48 -3.91
N TYR A 279 -7.22 -3.00 -4.61
CA TYR A 279 -7.03 -4.43 -4.72
C TYR A 279 -6.46 -5.03 -3.43
N SER A 280 -7.10 -6.10 -2.95
CA SER A 280 -6.63 -6.92 -1.83
C SER A 280 -6.16 -8.29 -2.32
N LEU A 281 -4.99 -8.72 -1.85
CA LEU A 281 -4.39 -10.03 -2.17
C LEU A 281 -5.18 -11.19 -1.55
N LEU A 282 -5.57 -11.00 -0.28
CA LEU A 282 -6.35 -11.91 0.54
C LEU A 282 -7.55 -11.14 1.10
N PRO A 283 -8.74 -11.23 0.49
CA PRO A 283 -9.94 -10.68 1.08
C PRO A 283 -10.40 -11.58 2.24
N VAL A 284 -9.61 -11.67 3.31
CA VAL A 284 -9.87 -12.51 4.49
C VAL A 284 -10.06 -11.61 5.70
N GLY A 285 -11.23 -11.69 6.32
CA GLY A 285 -11.56 -10.95 7.55
C GLY A 285 -11.74 -9.44 7.34
N ASP A 286 -11.82 -8.73 8.47
CA ASP A 286 -11.98 -7.29 8.53
C ASP A 286 -10.60 -6.64 8.77
N PRO A 287 -10.01 -5.92 7.79
CA PRO A 287 -8.71 -5.26 7.95
C PRO A 287 -8.85 -4.05 8.89
N GLY A 288 -8.81 -4.34 10.19
CA GLY A 288 -8.99 -3.37 11.27
C GLY A 288 -7.71 -2.64 11.68
N VAL A 289 -7.83 -1.36 12.01
CA VAL A 289 -6.76 -0.54 12.60
C VAL A 289 -7.24 0.00 13.93
N ILE A 290 -6.37 -0.03 14.93
CA ILE A 290 -6.59 0.63 16.21
C ILE A 290 -5.87 1.98 16.17
N TRP A 291 -6.56 3.03 16.53
CA TRP A 291 -6.02 4.35 16.81
C TRP A 291 -6.07 4.56 18.32
N LEU A 292 -4.95 4.98 18.89
CA LEU A 292 -4.78 5.04 20.33
C LEU A 292 -4.26 6.41 20.73
N ASP A 293 -4.97 7.05 21.65
CA ASP A 293 -4.56 8.29 22.30
C ASP A 293 -4.52 8.06 23.82
N ARG A 294 -3.48 8.59 24.47
CA ARG A 294 -3.33 8.47 25.92
C ARG A 294 -3.91 9.70 26.61
N GLU A 295 -4.87 9.47 27.51
CA GLU A 295 -5.42 10.49 28.40
C GLU A 295 -5.15 10.10 29.85
N ASP A 296 -4.18 10.79 30.49
CA ASP A 296 -3.72 10.53 31.85
C ASP A 296 -3.34 9.04 32.10
N ASP A 297 -4.19 8.33 32.84
CA ASP A 297 -4.05 6.92 33.22
C ASP A 297 -4.89 5.96 32.35
N THR A 298 -5.60 6.48 31.35
CA THR A 298 -6.47 5.73 30.44
C THR A 298 -6.08 5.92 28.98
N PHE A 299 -6.56 5.02 28.14
CA PHE A 299 -6.34 5.07 26.70
C PHE A 299 -7.67 5.17 25.97
N GLU A 300 -7.83 6.23 25.16
CA GLU A 300 -8.90 6.33 24.20
C GLU A 300 -8.54 5.51 22.96
N LEU A 301 -9.40 4.55 22.64
CA LEU A 301 -9.24 3.65 21.51
C LEU A 301 -10.30 3.95 20.45
N ALA A 302 -9.89 4.09 19.20
CA ALA A 302 -10.77 4.07 18.05
C ALA A 302 -10.38 2.92 17.10
N TYR A 303 -11.27 1.94 16.92
CA TYR A 303 -11.07 0.84 15.97
C TYR A 303 -11.82 1.09 14.67
N GLU A 304 -11.17 0.85 13.54
CA GLU A 304 -11.71 1.15 12.22
C GLU A 304 -11.38 0.04 11.23
N VAL A 305 -12.39 -0.49 10.54
CA VAL A 305 -12.17 -1.43 9.44
C VAL A 305 -11.98 -0.69 8.12
N LEU A 306 -10.82 -0.88 7.49
CA LEU A 306 -10.37 -0.17 6.30
C LEU A 306 -10.49 -1.02 5.03
N ALA A 307 -11.67 -1.57 4.78
CA ALA A 307 -11.99 -2.18 3.50
C ALA A 307 -12.73 -1.17 2.61
N ALA A 308 -12.27 -0.95 1.38
CA ALA A 308 -13.12 -0.34 0.38
C ALA A 308 -14.15 -1.38 -0.05
N SER A 309 -13.80 -2.56 -0.57
CA SER A 309 -14.78 -3.42 -1.24
C SER A 309 -15.99 -4.00 -0.44
N THR A 310 -16.11 -3.83 0.88
CA THR A 310 -17.19 -4.41 1.72
C THR A 310 -18.25 -3.37 2.14
N TYR A 311 -18.78 -2.64 1.16
CA TYR A 311 -19.74 -1.55 1.39
C TYR A 311 -21.04 -2.02 2.03
N GLY A 312 -21.44 -1.36 3.12
CA GLY A 312 -22.71 -1.64 3.80
C GLY A 312 -22.72 -2.91 4.62
N GLU A 313 -21.58 -3.59 4.74
CA GLU A 313 -21.38 -4.71 5.66
C GLU A 313 -21.19 -4.22 7.09
N SER A 314 -21.06 -5.18 8.02
CA SER A 314 -20.87 -4.92 9.43
C SER A 314 -19.73 -5.77 9.99
N TYR A 315 -18.94 -5.20 10.88
CA TYR A 315 -17.85 -5.88 11.58
C TYR A 315 -18.15 -6.02 13.07
N SER A 316 -17.54 -7.01 13.70
CA SER A 316 -17.50 -7.14 15.16
C SER A 316 -16.24 -6.50 15.72
N THR A 317 -16.39 -5.81 16.84
CA THR A 317 -15.32 -5.08 17.48
C THR A 317 -14.55 -5.96 18.45
N PRO A 318 -13.21 -5.82 18.52
CA PRO A 318 -12.40 -6.72 19.33
C PRO A 318 -12.48 -6.45 20.84
N PHE A 319 -13.12 -5.37 21.27
CA PHE A 319 -13.13 -4.92 22.67
C PHE A 319 -14.53 -4.83 23.32
N ASP A 320 -15.62 -4.90 22.55
CA ASP A 320 -16.98 -4.84 23.10
C ASP A 320 -18.03 -5.71 22.38
N ASP A 321 -17.59 -6.66 21.54
CA ASP A 321 -18.42 -7.65 20.82
C ASP A 321 -19.65 -7.07 20.10
N THR A 322 -19.60 -5.78 19.78
CA THR A 322 -20.73 -5.05 19.22
C THR A 322 -20.58 -4.95 17.72
N THR A 323 -21.61 -5.39 16.98
CA THR A 323 -21.64 -5.27 15.53
C THR A 323 -21.84 -3.82 15.11
N ARG A 324 -20.96 -3.30 14.27
CA ARG A 324 -20.99 -1.92 13.75
C ARG A 324 -20.84 -1.91 12.23
N LEU A 325 -21.40 -0.89 11.58
CA LEU A 325 -21.31 -0.75 10.12
C LEU A 325 -19.91 -0.32 9.70
N HIS A 326 -19.46 -0.83 8.56
CA HIS A 326 -18.20 -0.40 7.94
C HIS A 326 -18.20 1.12 7.70
N GLY A 327 -17.01 1.72 7.83
CA GLY A 327 -16.78 3.14 7.64
C GLY A 327 -16.99 4.01 8.89
N LYS A 328 -17.57 3.50 9.99
CA LYS A 328 -17.59 4.23 11.25
C LYS A 328 -16.50 3.70 12.17
N SER A 329 -15.74 4.59 12.80
CA SER A 329 -14.83 4.19 13.88
C SER A 329 -15.61 3.85 15.15
N SER A 330 -15.16 2.79 15.79
CA SER A 330 -15.64 2.25 17.04
C SER A 330 -14.82 2.81 18.18
N GLN A 331 -15.43 3.54 19.11
CA GLN A 331 -14.68 4.14 20.22
C GLN A 331 -14.85 3.33 21.50
N GLY A 332 -13.80 3.27 22.29
CA GLY A 332 -13.75 2.68 23.62
C GLY A 332 -12.71 3.42 24.48
N VAL A 333 -12.80 3.22 25.79
CA VAL A 333 -11.78 3.69 26.74
C VAL A 333 -11.36 2.46 27.54
N LEU A 334 -10.05 2.22 27.60
CA LEU A 334 -9.46 1.09 28.31
C LEU A 334 -8.44 1.60 29.31
N ASP A 335 -8.27 0.89 30.42
CA ASP A 335 -7.10 1.09 31.27
C ASP A 335 -5.85 0.39 30.68
N GLY A 336 -4.70 0.56 31.32
CA GLY A 336 -3.43 0.01 30.83
C GLY A 336 -3.40 -1.52 30.78
N ASP A 337 -4.00 -2.19 31.77
CA ASP A 337 -3.99 -3.65 31.85
C ASP A 337 -4.95 -4.25 30.79
N GLU A 338 -6.15 -3.67 30.66
CA GLU A 338 -7.14 -4.02 29.64
C GLU A 338 -6.60 -3.82 28.22
N LEU A 339 -5.86 -2.74 27.99
CA LEU A 339 -5.23 -2.46 26.70
C LEU A 339 -4.17 -3.53 26.37
N VAL A 340 -3.29 -3.88 27.30
CA VAL A 340 -2.27 -4.90 27.06
C VAL A 340 -2.91 -6.25 26.73
N GLU A 341 -3.95 -6.65 27.47
CA GLU A 341 -4.69 -7.89 27.18
C GLU A 341 -5.29 -7.90 25.76
N LEU A 342 -5.91 -6.79 25.34
CA LEU A 342 -6.43 -6.64 23.97
C LEU A 342 -5.32 -6.71 22.91
N LEU A 343 -4.20 -6.03 23.14
CA LEU A 343 -3.09 -5.97 22.20
C LEU A 343 -2.38 -7.32 22.05
N GLU A 344 -2.24 -8.09 23.13
CA GLU A 344 -1.68 -9.46 23.09
C GLU A 344 -2.63 -10.46 22.44
N ALA A 345 -3.95 -10.29 22.61
CA ALA A 345 -4.97 -11.15 22.02
C ALA A 345 -5.19 -10.92 20.51
N THR A 346 -4.71 -9.80 19.97
CA THR A 346 -4.92 -9.40 18.58
C THR A 346 -3.60 -9.32 17.81
N SER A 347 -3.66 -9.40 16.47
CA SER A 347 -2.53 -9.10 15.58
C SER A 347 -2.94 -7.99 14.61
N LEU A 348 -3.22 -6.81 15.17
CA LEU A 348 -3.73 -5.67 14.44
C LEU A 348 -2.68 -4.55 14.35
N PRO A 349 -2.70 -3.75 13.28
CA PRO A 349 -1.97 -2.49 13.24
C PRO A 349 -2.56 -1.48 14.25
N VAL A 350 -1.67 -0.81 14.97
CA VAL A 350 -2.00 0.22 15.97
C VAL A 350 -1.29 1.51 15.60
N ILE A 351 -2.01 2.63 15.63
CA ILE A 351 -1.47 3.98 15.49
C ILE A 351 -1.46 4.60 16.88
N TYR A 352 -0.27 4.82 17.44
CA TYR A 352 -0.07 5.41 18.75
C TYR A 352 0.98 6.52 18.63
N GLU A 353 0.70 7.71 19.18
CA GLU A 353 1.57 8.89 19.06
C GLU A 353 1.96 9.26 17.60
N ASN A 354 1.01 9.08 16.67
CA ASN A 354 1.21 9.22 15.21
C ASN A 354 2.20 8.22 14.57
N GLU A 355 2.71 7.26 15.32
CA GLU A 355 3.55 6.19 14.80
C GLU A 355 2.76 4.89 14.64
N PHE A 356 3.13 4.11 13.61
CA PHE A 356 2.57 2.79 13.40
C PHE A 356 3.33 1.77 14.25
N HIS A 357 2.58 0.94 14.95
CA HIS A 357 3.03 -0.21 15.72
C HIS A 357 2.19 -1.45 15.36
N TRP A 358 2.75 -2.62 15.61
CA TRP A 358 1.95 -3.84 15.68
C TRP A 358 1.50 -4.04 17.13
N SER A 359 0.31 -4.61 17.32
CA SER A 359 -0.27 -4.81 18.66
C SER A 359 0.66 -5.59 19.60
N ASP A 360 1.26 -6.69 19.10
CA ASP A 360 2.27 -7.50 19.81
C ASP A 360 3.52 -6.69 20.21
N GLU A 361 4.05 -5.87 19.29
CA GLU A 361 5.21 -5.00 19.54
C GLU A 361 4.90 -3.86 20.53
N LEU A 362 3.67 -3.37 20.55
CA LEU A 362 3.24 -2.28 21.42
C LEU A 362 2.93 -2.78 22.84
N ALA A 363 2.27 -3.94 22.96
CA ALA A 363 2.00 -4.59 24.24
C ALA A 363 3.27 -4.79 25.06
N ALA A 364 4.38 -5.17 24.41
CA ALA A 364 5.66 -5.36 25.08
C ALA A 364 6.37 -4.07 25.55
N LYS A 365 5.87 -2.89 25.14
CA LYS A 365 6.47 -1.57 25.44
C LYS A 365 5.69 -0.75 26.46
N LEU A 366 4.36 -0.94 26.50
CA LEU A 366 3.48 -0.38 27.52
C LEU A 366 3.68 -1.15 28.83
#